data_AF-A0AAU3NVZ5-F1
#
_entry.id   AF-A0AAU3NVZ5-F1
#
_cell.length_a   1.000
_cell.length_b   1.000
_cell.length_c   1.000
_cell.angle_alpha   90.00
_cell.angle_beta   90.00
_cell.angle_gamma   90.00
#
_symmetry.space_group_name_H-M   'P 1'
#
loop_
_entity.id
_entity.type
_entity.pdbx_description
1 polymer ?
#
loop_
_entity_poly.entity_id
_entity_poly.type
_entity_poly.pdbx_seq_one_letter_code
_entity_poly.pdbx_strand_id
1 'polypeptide(L)'
;MPSSISHDAAALSSDSSTVERSVLEWLRAELEDPEIVGSDNFLDIGGHSLAFAKLNKYLEDSFGVGLVMKVAYEETLSMAAAKAQPVRTSA
;
A
#
# COMPACT_ATOMS: atom_id res chain seq x y z
N MET A 1 -17.42 9.18 22.22
CA MET A 1 -17.53 7.97 21.38
C MET A 1 -16.13 7.56 20.96
N PRO A 2 -15.48 6.57 21.59
CA PRO A 2 -14.32 5.92 20.99
C PRO A 2 -14.79 4.61 20.36
N SER A 3 -14.83 4.53 19.02
CA SER A 3 -15.10 3.28 18.33
C SER A 3 -13.89 2.36 18.46
N SER A 4 -14.07 1.28 19.23
CA SER A 4 -13.19 0.12 19.25
C SER A 4 -12.94 -0.37 17.83
N ILE A 5 -11.68 -0.37 17.39
CA ILE A 5 -11.23 -1.32 16.40
C ILE A 5 -10.49 -2.43 17.15
N SER A 6 -11.15 -3.59 17.16
CA SER A 6 -10.63 -4.88 17.60
C SER A 6 -9.32 -5.18 16.88
N HIS A 7 -8.25 -5.45 17.63
CA HIS A 7 -6.92 -5.75 17.09
C HIS A 7 -6.43 -7.07 17.72
N ASP A 8 -7.04 -8.20 17.34
CA ASP A 8 -6.68 -9.53 17.89
C ASP A 8 -6.05 -10.48 16.84
N ALA A 9 -5.58 -9.94 15.71
CA ALA A 9 -4.72 -10.62 14.72
C ALA A 9 -3.30 -9.98 14.66
N ALA A 10 -2.84 -9.50 15.81
CA ALA A 10 -2.00 -8.31 15.99
C ALA A 10 -0.49 -8.42 15.67
N ALA A 11 0.02 -9.52 15.12
CA ALA A 11 1.46 -9.66 14.86
C ALA A 11 1.82 -9.77 13.38
N LEU A 12 0.96 -10.36 12.55
CA LEU A 12 1.18 -10.51 11.10
C LEU A 12 0.42 -9.44 10.29
N SER A 13 -0.70 -8.94 10.83
CA SER A 13 -1.51 -7.88 10.18
C SER A 13 -0.94 -6.47 10.40
N SER A 14 -0.03 -6.30 11.37
CA SER A 14 0.53 -5.00 11.77
C SER A 14 1.47 -4.45 10.72
N ASP A 15 2.33 -5.28 10.13
CA ASP A 15 3.22 -4.90 9.03
C ASP A 15 2.41 -4.50 7.79
N SER A 16 1.46 -5.33 7.35
CA SER A 16 0.63 -5.02 6.18
C SER A 16 -0.24 -3.77 6.39
N SER A 17 -0.78 -3.54 7.60
CA SER A 17 -1.56 -2.34 7.93
C SER A 17 -0.70 -1.06 7.99
N THR A 18 0.59 -1.20 8.29
CA THR A 18 1.55 -0.08 8.31
C THR A 18 1.98 0.27 6.88
N VAL A 19 2.25 -0.76 6.07
CA VAL A 19 2.49 -0.61 4.63
C VAL A 19 1.27 0.01 3.94
N GLU A 20 0.06 -0.49 4.22
CA GLU A 20 -1.18 0.07 3.68
C GLU A 20 -1.33 1.56 3.99
N ARG A 21 -1.20 1.95 5.28
CA ARG A 21 -1.28 3.37 5.65
C ARG A 21 -0.24 4.20 4.93
N SER A 22 0.99 3.71 4.84
CA SER A 22 2.07 4.44 4.16
C SER A 22 1.81 4.59 2.67
N VAL A 23 1.25 3.57 2.02
CA VAL A 23 0.80 3.63 0.62
C VAL A 23 -0.29 4.68 0.45
N LEU A 24 -1.31 4.67 1.31
CA LEU A 24 -2.41 5.62 1.26
C LEU A 24 -1.94 7.05 1.48
N GLU A 25 -1.12 7.31 2.50
CA GLU A 25 -0.56 8.63 2.78
C GLU A 25 0.30 9.14 1.63
N TRP A 26 1.14 8.27 1.05
CA TRP A 26 1.97 8.62 -0.10
C TRP A 26 1.11 8.95 -1.33
N LEU A 27 0.07 8.14 -1.60
CA LEU A 27 -0.84 8.36 -2.73
C LEU A 27 -1.66 9.65 -2.57
N ARG A 28 -2.16 9.93 -1.36
CA ARG A 28 -2.86 11.19 -1.05
C ARG A 28 -1.97 12.40 -1.32
N ALA A 29 -0.68 12.30 -1.05
CA ALA A 29 0.27 13.37 -1.32
C ALA A 29 0.62 13.49 -2.82
N GLU A 30 0.81 12.38 -3.54
CA GLU A 30 1.17 12.38 -4.97
C GLU A 30 -0.02 12.74 -5.88
N LEU A 31 -1.24 12.34 -5.51
CA LEU A 31 -2.46 12.61 -6.29
C LEU A 31 -3.25 13.82 -5.78
N GLU A 32 -2.79 14.44 -4.68
CA GLU A 32 -3.47 15.55 -4.00
C GLU A 32 -4.92 15.23 -3.61
N ASP A 33 -5.24 13.95 -3.42
CA ASP A 33 -6.58 13.44 -3.17
C ASP A 33 -6.66 12.81 -1.76
N PRO A 34 -7.30 13.47 -0.78
CA PRO A 34 -7.42 12.96 0.57
C PRO A 34 -8.49 11.87 0.75
N GLU A 35 -9.33 11.63 -0.26
CA GLU A 35 -10.44 10.68 -0.20
C GLU A 35 -9.99 9.24 -0.48
N ILE A 36 -8.76 9.05 -0.97
CA ILE A 36 -8.16 7.73 -1.21
C ILE A 36 -8.19 6.87 0.06
N VAL A 37 -8.84 5.71 -0.03
CA VAL A 37 -8.94 4.67 0.99
C VAL A 37 -8.39 3.33 0.51
N GLY A 38 -8.10 2.42 1.45
CA GLY A 38 -7.56 1.09 1.14
C GLY A 38 -8.47 0.22 0.25
N SER A 39 -9.76 0.54 0.19
CA SER A 39 -10.73 -0.11 -0.68
C SER A 39 -10.69 0.38 -2.13
N ASP A 40 -10.02 1.51 -2.40
CA ASP A 40 -9.84 1.99 -3.76
C ASP A 40 -8.83 1.15 -4.52
N ASN A 41 -8.95 1.18 -5.84
CA ASN A 41 -7.98 0.59 -6.73
C ASN A 41 -7.00 1.65 -7.20
N PHE A 42 -5.72 1.28 -7.31
CA PHE A 42 -4.67 2.18 -7.78
C PHE A 42 -5.02 2.81 -9.14
N LEU A 43 -5.63 2.05 -10.05
CA LEU A 43 -6.03 2.57 -11.36
C LEU A 43 -7.21 3.54 -11.30
N ASP A 44 -8.13 3.34 -10.35
CA ASP A 44 -9.36 4.12 -10.22
C ASP A 44 -9.07 5.56 -9.76
N ILE A 45 -8.12 5.69 -8.82
CA ILE A 45 -7.66 6.98 -8.28
C ILE A 45 -6.67 7.73 -9.19
N GLY A 46 -6.40 7.22 -10.40
CA GLY A 46 -5.42 7.84 -11.31
C GLY A 46 -3.97 7.44 -11.06
N GLY A 47 -3.73 6.35 -10.33
CA GLY A 47 -2.42 5.75 -10.16
C GLY A 47 -1.87 5.26 -11.50
N HIS A 48 -0.77 5.85 -11.92
CA HIS A 48 -0.08 5.59 -13.18
C HIS A 48 1.24 4.86 -12.91
N SER A 49 1.78 4.18 -13.93
CA SER A 49 2.98 3.32 -13.81
C SER A 49 4.20 4.02 -13.19
N LEU A 50 4.30 5.34 -13.33
CA LEU A 50 5.36 6.14 -12.72
C LEU A 50 5.17 6.30 -11.20
N ALA A 51 3.95 6.62 -10.76
CA ALA A 51 3.61 6.68 -9.35
C ALA A 51 3.81 5.30 -8.69
N PHE A 52 3.47 4.23 -9.39
CA PHE A 52 3.70 2.86 -8.91
C PHE A 52 5.18 2.59 -8.69
N ALA A 53 6.04 2.90 -9.67
CA ALA A 53 7.48 2.69 -9.56
C ALA A 53 8.10 3.51 -8.41
N LYS A 54 7.65 4.77 -8.22
CA LYS A 54 8.08 5.62 -7.11
C LYS A 54 7.63 5.07 -5.76
N LEU A 55 6.37 4.67 -5.65
CA LEU A 55 5.79 4.07 -4.45
C LEU A 55 6.52 2.78 -4.10
N ASN A 56 6.78 1.92 -5.09
CA ASN A 56 7.52 0.70 -4.90
C ASN A 56 8.89 1.00 -4.32
N LYS A 57 9.64 1.93 -4.91
CA LYS A 57 10.94 2.35 -4.41
C LYS A 57 10.90 2.89 -2.98
N TYR A 58 9.85 3.63 -2.63
CA TYR A 58 9.63 4.12 -1.26
C TYR A 58 9.37 2.98 -0.27
N LEU A 59 8.56 2.00 -0.65
CA LEU A 59 8.29 0.82 0.18
C LEU A 59 9.52 -0.08 0.32
N GLU A 60 10.31 -0.20 -0.74
CA GLU A 60 11.57 -0.94 -0.74
C GLU A 60 12.56 -0.32 0.25
N ASP A 61 12.70 1.01 0.25
CA ASP A 61 13.61 1.75 1.15
C ASP A 61 13.12 1.77 2.61
N SER A 62 11.81 1.97 2.81
CA SER A 62 11.23 2.15 4.16
C SER A 62 10.92 0.82 4.86
N PHE A 63 10.46 -0.19 4.11
CA PHE A 63 9.95 -1.46 4.65
C PHE A 63 10.67 -2.69 4.10
N GLY A 64 11.50 -2.56 3.06
CA GLY A 64 12.12 -3.71 2.40
C GLY A 64 11.14 -4.57 1.58
N VAL A 65 9.96 -4.04 1.26
CA VAL A 65 8.92 -4.75 0.49
C VAL A 65 8.55 -3.99 -0.77
N GLY A 66 8.11 -4.72 -1.78
CA GLY A 66 7.62 -4.19 -3.04
C GLY A 66 6.23 -4.72 -3.36
N LEU A 67 5.44 -3.87 -3.98
CA LEU A 67 4.16 -4.24 -4.58
C LEU A 67 4.41 -4.90 -5.93
N VAL A 68 3.51 -5.80 -6.30
CA VAL A 68 3.48 -6.39 -7.64
C VAL A 68 2.49 -5.60 -8.47
N MET A 69 2.95 -5.03 -9.61
CA MET A 69 2.12 -4.20 -10.49
C MET A 69 0.78 -4.86 -10.86
N LYS A 70 0.82 -6.17 -11.12
CA LYS A 70 -0.37 -6.98 -11.38
C LYS A 70 -1.37 -6.93 -10.23
N VAL A 71 -0.92 -7.10 -8.99
CA VAL A 71 -1.79 -7.05 -7.80
C VAL A 71 -2.28 -5.63 -7.54
N ALA A 72 -1.42 -4.62 -7.68
CA ALA A 72 -1.81 -3.23 -7.47
C ALA A 72 -2.87 -2.75 -8.47
N TYR A 73 -2.94 -3.36 -9.65
CA TYR A 73 -3.91 -2.99 -10.69
C TYR A 73 -5.15 -3.88 -10.69
N GLU A 74 -5.03 -5.15 -10.31
CA GLU A 74 -6.17 -6.08 -10.24
C GLU A 74 -6.92 -6.00 -8.89
N GLU A 75 -6.26 -5.59 -7.81
CA GLU A 75 -6.82 -5.60 -6.47
C GLU A 75 -6.81 -4.22 -5.81
N THR A 76 -7.46 -4.11 -4.65
CA THR A 76 -7.50 -2.88 -3.86
C THR A 76 -6.16 -2.57 -3.22
N LEU A 77 -5.92 -1.31 -2.86
CA LEU A 77 -4.69 -0.87 -2.19
C LEU A 77 -4.41 -1.67 -0.90
N SER A 78 -5.44 -2.00 -0.12
CA SER A 78 -5.35 -2.88 1.05
C SER A 78 -4.86 -4.28 0.69
N MET A 79 -5.42 -4.89 -0.36
CA MET A 79 -5.02 -6.22 -0.82
C MET A 79 -3.60 -6.21 -1.40
N ALA A 80 -3.25 -5.15 -2.12
CA ALA A 80 -1.91 -4.95 -2.65
C ALA A 80 -0.88 -4.85 -1.53
N ALA A 81 -1.15 -4.05 -0.49
CA ALA A 81 -0.29 -3.96 0.69
C ALA A 81 -0.18 -5.29 1.46
N ALA A 82 -1.29 -6.03 1.59
CA ALA A 82 -1.29 -7.36 2.20
C ALA A 82 -0.49 -8.40 1.40
N LYS A 83 -0.44 -8.25 0.08
CA LYS A 83 0.33 -9.11 -0.84
C LYS A 83 1.71 -8.54 -1.20
N ALA A 84 2.14 -7.46 -0.55
CA ALA A 84 3.48 -6.93 -0.73
C ALA A 84 4.50 -8.02 -0.40
N GLN A 85 5.48 -8.19 -1.29
CA GLN A 85 6.49 -9.22 -1.14
C GLN A 85 7.82 -8.55 -0.79
N PRO A 86 8.64 -9.14 0.11
CA PRO A 86 9.98 -8.63 0.35
C PRO A 86 10.72 -8.60 -0.98
N VAL A 87 11.28 -7.44 -1.33
CA VAL A 87 12.07 -7.32 -2.55
C VAL A 87 13.34 -8.10 -2.36
N ARG A 88 13.36 -9.33 -2.87
CA ARG A 88 14.61 -10.04 -3.09
C ARG A 88 15.26 -9.36 -4.29
N THR A 89 16.02 -8.30 -4.01
CA THR A 89 17.05 -7.82 -4.92
C THR A 89 18.04 -8.98 -5.10
N SER A 90 17.80 -9.81 -6.11
CA SER A 90 18.82 -10.73 -6.59
C SER A 90 19.93 -9.87 -7.16
N ALA A 91 21.06 -9.86 -6.45
CA ALA A 91 22.33 -9.30 -6.91
C ALA A 91 22.85 -10.04 -8.15
#